data_AF-A0A962P7C9-F1
#
_entry.id   AF-A0A962P7C9-F1
#
_cell.length_a   1.000
_cell.length_b   1.000
_cell.length_c   1.000
_cell.angle_alpha   90.00
_cell.angle_beta   90.00
_cell.angle_gamma   90.00
#
_symmetry.space_group_name_H-M   'P 1'
#
loop_
_entity.id
_entity.type
_entity.pdbx_description
1 polymer ?
#
loop_
_entity_poly.entity_id
_entity_poly.type
_entity_poly.pdbx_seq_one_letter_code
_entity_poly.pdbx_strand_id
1 'polypeptide(L)'
;MSEQKQWDPEGYVPATDNEKWNQSYFYGCYDPDTRIGCMIRVGILENQKESNGFVIFFKDGEPLFTRINMNLPYFSERLADGFEIAGVKFTASEPLQTSRIQFSSKDFSFDLTWEGIYNPPMIDCVEMSQDEEGTFAKEMMNVHLEGPYRITGSVTTRDEGVVSINNGSGYRDLSYGPRNWDIMHTYRLAWPYFPGKNITFATVHGQSIHGQSAYLKMMHDGSEWLGVKSMTPKNEYYDDNKGIKSMHWKVVDEKGREWEFTAKNIFRWFIPLDTFCMTEQIMEYQLVGENGETTVGYGLGECGYRFPFKGNGG
;
A
#
# COMPACT_ATOMS: atom_id res chain seq x y z
N MET A 1 4.25 13.30 38.13
CA MET A 1 5.13 13.04 36.97
C MET A 1 4.22 12.53 35.89
N SER A 2 3.88 13.36 34.92
CA SER A 2 3.04 12.93 33.78
C SER A 2 3.86 11.95 32.96
N GLU A 3 3.44 10.69 32.90
CA GLU A 3 3.93 9.76 31.89
C GLU A 3 3.77 10.46 30.53
N GLN A 4 4.88 10.80 29.88
CA GLN A 4 4.85 11.08 28.46
C GLN A 4 4.38 9.79 27.82
N LYS A 5 3.09 9.76 27.42
CA LYS A 5 2.52 8.67 26.65
C LYS A 5 3.44 8.51 25.44
N GLN A 6 4.12 7.36 25.35
CA GLN A 6 4.94 7.01 24.21
C GLN A 6 4.08 7.24 22.96
N TRP A 7 4.61 8.00 22.00
CA TRP A 7 3.89 8.30 20.77
C TRP A 7 3.60 6.98 20.05
N ASP A 8 2.31 6.71 19.84
CA ASP A 8 1.84 5.54 19.11
C ASP A 8 1.33 6.00 17.74
N PRO A 9 2.03 5.69 16.64
CA PRO A 9 1.59 6.06 15.31
C PRO A 9 0.21 5.46 14.98
N GLU A 10 -0.11 4.27 15.47
CA GLU A 10 -1.41 3.66 15.17
C GLU A 10 -2.57 4.29 15.94
N GLY A 11 -2.27 5.16 16.90
CA GLY A 11 -3.21 5.92 17.72
C GLY A 11 -3.74 7.20 17.04
N TYR A 12 -4.42 8.04 17.82
CA TYR A 12 -5.01 9.27 17.30
C TYR A 12 -3.95 10.32 16.97
N VAL A 13 -3.90 10.74 15.70
CA VAL A 13 -3.12 11.88 15.25
C VAL A 13 -4.08 13.04 14.95
N PRO A 14 -4.01 14.17 15.69
CA PRO A 14 -4.92 15.28 15.52
C PRO A 14 -4.92 15.84 14.10
N ALA A 15 -6.12 16.08 13.56
CA ALA A 15 -6.27 16.79 12.30
C ALA A 15 -5.77 18.24 12.38
N THR A 16 -5.16 18.70 11.29
CA THR A 16 -4.95 20.14 11.04
C THR A 16 -6.24 20.77 10.48
N ASP A 17 -6.23 22.06 10.17
CA ASP A 17 -7.38 22.74 9.53
C ASP A 17 -7.60 22.35 8.06
N ASN A 18 -6.79 21.44 7.49
CA ASN A 18 -6.93 21.02 6.10
C ASN A 18 -8.18 20.14 5.91
N GLU A 19 -9.14 20.60 5.11
CA GLU A 19 -10.41 19.89 4.85
C GLU A 19 -10.21 18.44 4.35
N LYS A 20 -9.11 18.15 3.64
CA LYS A 20 -8.78 16.84 3.10
C LYS A 20 -7.92 16.00 4.06
N TRP A 21 -7.81 16.37 5.33
CA TRP A 21 -7.08 15.58 6.33
C TRP A 21 -7.60 14.14 6.40
N ASN A 22 -6.68 13.18 6.32
CA ASN A 22 -6.94 11.76 6.37
C ASN A 22 -5.92 11.08 7.28
N GLN A 23 -6.40 10.16 8.12
CA GLN A 23 -5.59 9.13 8.74
C GLN A 23 -6.03 7.77 8.16
N SER A 24 -5.12 7.07 7.48
CA SER A 24 -5.43 5.82 6.80
C SER A 24 -4.50 4.68 7.16
N TYR A 25 -5.07 3.47 7.05
CA TYR A 25 -4.38 2.21 7.25
C TYR A 25 -4.65 1.32 6.03
N PHE A 26 -3.59 0.82 5.40
CA PHE A 26 -3.67 -0.11 4.28
C PHE A 26 -3.00 -1.44 4.62
N TYR A 27 -3.54 -2.51 4.03
CA TYR A 27 -3.06 -3.88 4.16
C TYR A 27 -3.17 -4.60 2.82
N GLY A 28 -2.03 -5.04 2.30
CA GLY A 28 -1.92 -5.91 1.13
C GLY A 28 -1.51 -7.31 1.53
N CYS A 29 -1.96 -8.31 0.77
CA CYS A 29 -1.50 -9.69 0.89
C CYS A 29 -1.56 -10.38 -0.46
N TYR A 30 -0.59 -11.25 -0.72
CA TYR A 30 -0.67 -12.29 -1.72
C TYR A 30 0.04 -13.54 -1.23
N ASP A 31 -0.65 -14.67 -1.32
CA ASP A 31 -0.12 -16.00 -1.03
C ASP A 31 0.06 -16.76 -2.33
N PRO A 32 1.29 -17.04 -2.78
CA PRO A 32 1.52 -17.71 -4.06
C PRO A 32 1.06 -19.17 -4.07
N ASP A 33 0.96 -19.82 -2.91
CA ASP A 33 0.60 -21.24 -2.83
C ASP A 33 -0.90 -21.45 -3.11
N THR A 34 -1.73 -20.58 -2.55
CA THR A 34 -3.19 -20.59 -2.74
C THR A 34 -3.64 -19.67 -3.87
N ARG A 35 -2.75 -18.77 -4.32
CA ARG A 35 -2.98 -17.69 -5.29
C ARG A 35 -4.12 -16.76 -4.86
N ILE A 36 -4.34 -16.65 -3.55
CA ILE A 36 -5.28 -15.71 -2.94
C ILE A 36 -4.52 -14.43 -2.58
N GLY A 37 -5.10 -13.29 -2.89
CA GLY A 37 -4.60 -12.01 -2.42
C GLY A 37 -5.71 -11.06 -2.00
N CYS A 38 -5.33 -10.01 -1.28
CA CYS A 38 -6.23 -8.97 -0.86
C CYS A 38 -5.59 -7.58 -0.81
N MET A 39 -6.46 -6.57 -0.89
CA MET A 39 -6.15 -5.16 -0.67
C MET A 39 -7.26 -4.62 0.24
N ILE A 40 -6.86 -4.13 1.41
CA ILE A 40 -7.77 -3.65 2.45
C ILE A 40 -7.31 -2.27 2.87
N ARG A 41 -8.23 -1.32 2.93
CA ARG A 41 -7.90 0.04 3.33
C ARG A 41 -9.05 0.67 4.08
N VAL A 42 -8.72 1.49 5.08
CA VAL A 42 -9.65 2.38 5.75
C VAL A 42 -9.03 3.76 5.90
N GLY A 43 -9.84 4.80 5.70
CA GLY A 43 -9.47 6.19 5.90
C GLY A 43 -10.47 6.88 6.79
N ILE A 44 -9.96 7.72 7.68
CA ILE A 44 -10.74 8.50 8.63
C ILE A 44 -10.57 9.97 8.25
N LEU A 45 -11.64 10.59 7.75
CA LEU A 45 -11.65 11.95 7.20
C LEU A 45 -12.26 12.90 8.21
N GLU A 46 -11.48 13.24 9.23
CA GLU A 46 -11.99 13.90 10.43
C GLU A 46 -12.65 15.25 10.18
N ASN A 47 -12.12 16.05 9.25
CA ASN A 47 -12.66 17.37 8.93
C ASN A 47 -13.90 17.30 8.04
N GLN A 48 -14.10 16.20 7.34
CA GLN A 48 -15.31 15.94 6.54
C GLN A 48 -16.39 15.21 7.34
N LYS A 49 -16.07 14.72 8.53
CA LYS A 49 -16.97 13.89 9.36
C LYS A 49 -17.47 12.66 8.60
N GLU A 50 -16.56 12.05 7.85
CA GLU A 50 -16.78 10.80 7.12
C GLU A 50 -15.62 9.82 7.32
N SER A 51 -15.86 8.59 6.92
CA SER A 51 -14.82 7.58 6.72
C SER A 51 -15.06 6.87 5.39
N ASN A 52 -14.05 6.14 4.92
CA ASN A 52 -14.17 5.32 3.72
C ASN A 52 -13.23 4.13 3.79
N GLY A 53 -13.49 3.13 2.95
CA GLY A 53 -12.65 1.96 2.90
C GLY A 53 -13.05 0.95 1.85
N PHE A 54 -12.15 0.03 1.60
CA PHE A 54 -12.37 -1.10 0.73
C PHE A 54 -11.77 -2.38 1.30
N VAL A 55 -12.40 -3.49 0.95
CA VAL A 55 -11.90 -4.85 1.17
C VAL A 55 -12.08 -5.58 -0.15
N ILE A 56 -10.98 -5.93 -0.79
CA ILE A 56 -10.97 -6.61 -2.08
C ILE A 56 -10.14 -7.87 -1.92
N PHE A 57 -10.72 -9.02 -2.26
CA PHE A 57 -10.04 -10.30 -2.37
C PHE A 57 -10.15 -10.81 -3.80
N PHE A 58 -9.12 -11.52 -4.22
CA PHE A 58 -9.09 -12.22 -5.49
C PHE A 58 -8.44 -13.59 -5.31
N LYS A 59 -8.72 -14.49 -6.24
CA LYS A 59 -8.06 -15.79 -6.36
C LYS A 59 -7.77 -16.07 -7.82
N ASP A 60 -6.57 -16.57 -8.12
CA ASP A 60 -6.16 -16.93 -9.48
C ASP A 60 -6.26 -15.76 -10.49
N GLY A 61 -6.07 -14.52 -10.00
CA GLY A 61 -6.20 -13.30 -10.79
C GLY A 61 -7.64 -12.84 -11.03
N GLU A 62 -8.64 -13.49 -10.43
CA GLU A 62 -10.06 -13.17 -10.60
C GLU A 62 -10.70 -12.67 -9.28
N PRO A 63 -11.63 -11.71 -9.33
CA PRO A 63 -12.29 -11.19 -8.13
C PRO A 63 -13.01 -12.29 -7.34
N LEU A 64 -12.75 -12.34 -6.04
CA LEU A 64 -13.34 -13.31 -5.11
C LEU A 64 -14.36 -12.66 -4.18
N PHE A 65 -14.04 -11.48 -3.65
CA PHE A 65 -14.93 -10.71 -2.80
C PHE A 65 -14.60 -9.22 -2.91
N THR A 66 -15.62 -8.36 -2.83
CA THR A 66 -15.42 -6.92 -2.78
C THR A 66 -16.44 -6.25 -1.87
N ARG A 67 -15.96 -5.27 -1.11
CA ARG A 67 -16.76 -4.27 -0.40
C ARG A 67 -16.05 -2.95 -0.53
N ILE A 68 -16.66 -1.98 -1.21
CA ILE A 68 -16.09 -0.65 -1.42
C ILE A 68 -17.12 0.35 -0.95
N ASN A 69 -16.76 1.10 0.09
CA ASN A 69 -17.60 2.12 0.68
C ASN A 69 -16.83 3.43 0.72
N MET A 70 -17.15 4.35 -0.18
CA MET A 70 -16.45 5.62 -0.28
C MET A 70 -17.04 6.73 0.60
N ASN A 71 -18.21 6.47 1.21
CA ASN A 71 -18.88 7.36 2.16
C ASN A 71 -19.50 6.53 3.29
N LEU A 72 -18.84 6.50 4.45
CA LEU A 72 -19.31 5.91 5.68
C LEU A 72 -19.38 6.97 6.78
N PRO A 73 -20.20 6.77 7.83
CA PRO A 73 -20.19 7.65 8.98
C PRO A 73 -18.79 7.77 9.60
N TYR A 74 -18.50 8.93 10.16
CA TYR A 74 -17.30 9.12 10.98
C TYR A 74 -17.29 8.24 12.23
N PHE A 75 -16.10 7.83 12.63
CA PHE A 75 -15.81 7.18 13.89
C PHE A 75 -14.46 7.68 14.42
N SER A 76 -14.27 7.67 15.74
CA SER A 76 -13.11 8.28 16.40
C SER A 76 -12.08 7.27 16.88
N GLU A 77 -12.42 6.00 16.89
CA GLU A 77 -11.55 4.89 17.25
C GLU A 77 -10.36 4.81 16.28
N ARG A 78 -9.25 4.25 16.77
CA ARG A 78 -7.98 4.14 16.05
C ARG A 78 -7.42 2.75 16.19
N LEU A 79 -6.49 2.39 15.31
CA LEU A 79 -5.98 1.03 15.25
C LEU A 79 -5.32 0.60 16.56
N ALA A 80 -4.66 1.51 17.27
CA ALA A 80 -4.08 1.26 18.59
C ALA A 80 -5.09 0.70 19.62
N ASP A 81 -6.35 1.12 19.55
CA ASP A 81 -7.42 0.62 20.42
C ASP A 81 -8.24 -0.51 19.77
N GLY A 82 -8.03 -0.74 18.47
CA GLY A 82 -8.88 -1.55 17.62
C GLY A 82 -10.21 -0.87 17.26
N PHE A 83 -10.77 -1.24 16.11
CA PHE A 83 -12.08 -0.73 15.67
C PHE A 83 -12.78 -1.71 14.74
N GLU A 84 -14.07 -1.47 14.51
CA GLU A 84 -14.86 -2.19 13.52
C GLU A 84 -15.58 -1.20 12.61
N ILE A 85 -15.46 -1.40 11.30
CA ILE A 85 -16.14 -0.57 10.30
C ILE A 85 -16.69 -1.44 9.19
N ALA A 86 -17.97 -1.20 8.86
CA ALA A 86 -18.69 -1.97 7.84
C ALA A 86 -18.54 -3.49 8.03
N GLY A 87 -18.56 -3.98 9.28
CA GLY A 87 -18.45 -5.39 9.65
C GLY A 87 -17.02 -5.97 9.61
N VAL A 88 -16.00 -5.14 9.34
CA VAL A 88 -14.60 -5.55 9.28
C VAL A 88 -13.91 -5.06 10.55
N LYS A 89 -13.37 -5.99 11.33
CA LYS A 89 -12.71 -5.71 12.60
C LYS A 89 -11.20 -5.63 12.39
N PHE A 90 -10.60 -4.58 12.93
CA PHE A 90 -9.16 -4.30 12.91
C PHE A 90 -8.64 -4.27 14.35
N THR A 91 -7.51 -4.93 14.59
CA THR A 91 -6.82 -4.91 15.88
C THR A 91 -5.32 -4.90 15.65
N ALA A 92 -4.58 -4.09 16.41
CA ALA A 92 -3.13 -4.21 16.53
C ALA A 92 -2.79 -4.70 17.94
N SER A 93 -2.12 -5.85 18.04
CA SER A 93 -1.70 -6.41 19.34
C SER A 93 -0.34 -5.91 19.78
N GLU A 94 0.50 -5.54 18.81
CA GLU A 94 1.81 -4.93 19.02
C GLU A 94 1.94 -3.77 18.02
N PRO A 95 2.12 -2.52 18.48
CA PRO A 95 2.12 -1.35 17.60
C PRO A 95 3.08 -1.51 16.43
N LEU A 96 2.58 -1.30 15.22
CA LEU A 96 3.27 -1.52 13.95
C LEU A 96 3.77 -2.94 13.71
N GLN A 97 3.88 -3.82 14.70
CA GLN A 97 4.50 -5.13 14.52
C GLN A 97 3.46 -6.18 14.12
N THR A 98 2.30 -6.19 14.79
CA THR A 98 1.31 -7.25 14.61
C THR A 98 -0.09 -6.68 14.52
N SER A 99 -0.75 -6.92 13.39
CA SER A 99 -2.15 -6.54 13.15
C SER A 99 -2.97 -7.72 12.67
N ARG A 100 -4.22 -7.80 13.11
CA ARG A 100 -5.18 -8.82 12.70
C ARG A 100 -6.45 -8.17 12.18
N ILE A 101 -6.94 -8.66 11.04
CA ILE A 101 -8.16 -8.20 10.40
C ILE A 101 -9.11 -9.37 10.22
N GLN A 102 -10.35 -9.17 10.61
CA GLN A 102 -11.39 -10.20 10.59
C GLN A 102 -12.64 -9.68 9.91
N PHE A 103 -13.29 -10.56 9.16
CA PHE A 103 -14.62 -10.35 8.60
C PHE A 103 -15.34 -11.68 8.51
N SER A 104 -16.64 -11.69 8.81
CA SER A 104 -17.44 -12.88 8.59
C SER A 104 -18.79 -12.57 7.96
N SER A 105 -19.14 -13.37 6.96
CA SER A 105 -20.45 -13.43 6.36
C SER A 105 -20.74 -14.85 5.89
N LYS A 106 -21.99 -15.09 5.47
CA LYS A 106 -22.46 -16.41 5.04
C LYS A 106 -21.59 -17.03 3.94
N ASP A 107 -21.18 -16.23 2.96
CA ASP A 107 -20.56 -16.73 1.72
C ASP A 107 -19.07 -16.39 1.61
N PHE A 108 -18.56 -15.55 2.52
CA PHE A 108 -17.18 -15.14 2.56
C PHE A 108 -16.79 -14.71 3.97
N SER A 109 -15.68 -15.23 4.49
CA SER A 109 -15.09 -14.80 5.76
C SER A 109 -13.57 -14.81 5.63
N PHE A 110 -12.87 -13.99 6.40
CA PHE A 110 -11.42 -14.09 6.53
C PHE A 110 -10.98 -13.71 7.93
N ASP A 111 -9.83 -14.23 8.30
CA ASP A 111 -9.13 -13.95 9.55
C ASP A 111 -7.64 -14.01 9.24
N LEU A 112 -7.02 -12.85 9.08
CA LEU A 112 -5.65 -12.72 8.62
C LEU A 112 -4.84 -11.87 9.60
N THR A 113 -3.60 -12.28 9.82
CA THR A 113 -2.62 -11.60 10.65
C THR A 113 -1.43 -11.15 9.80
N TRP A 114 -1.05 -9.89 9.93
CA TRP A 114 0.15 -9.28 9.39
C TRP A 114 1.20 -9.18 10.50
N GLU A 115 2.35 -9.82 10.30
CA GLU A 115 3.52 -9.78 11.19
C GLU A 115 4.70 -9.10 10.48
N GLY A 116 5.24 -8.04 11.09
CA GLY A 116 6.30 -7.22 10.52
C GLY A 116 7.59 -8.02 10.33
N ILE A 117 8.23 -7.85 9.17
CA ILE A 117 9.42 -8.63 8.80
C ILE A 117 10.70 -8.05 9.39
N TYR A 118 10.77 -6.72 9.49
CA TYR A 118 11.96 -6.00 9.95
C TYR A 118 11.77 -5.40 11.33
N ASN A 119 12.86 -4.89 11.90
CA ASN A 119 12.85 -4.11 13.13
C ASN A 119 13.65 -2.81 12.92
N PRO A 120 12.99 -1.63 12.82
CA PRO A 120 11.54 -1.43 12.87
C PRO A 120 10.81 -2.01 11.65
N PRO A 121 9.54 -2.44 11.77
CA PRO A 121 8.79 -3.09 10.69
C PRO A 121 8.40 -2.13 9.56
N MET A 122 8.28 -0.83 9.88
CA MET A 122 7.94 0.24 8.96
C MET A 122 8.79 1.46 9.29
N ILE A 123 9.10 2.27 8.28
CA ILE A 123 9.78 3.56 8.43
C ILE A 123 9.05 4.63 7.59
N ASP A 124 9.22 5.90 7.96
CA ASP A 124 8.57 7.01 7.26
C ASP A 124 9.26 7.27 5.92
N CYS A 125 8.59 6.93 4.81
CA CYS A 125 9.13 7.13 3.49
C CYS A 125 9.22 8.64 3.14
N VAL A 126 8.39 9.49 3.75
CA VAL A 126 8.46 10.95 3.56
C VAL A 126 9.74 11.50 4.18
N GLU A 127 10.06 11.07 5.41
CA GLU A 127 11.30 11.44 6.10
C GLU A 127 12.53 10.92 5.35
N MET A 128 12.51 9.65 4.92
CA MET A 128 13.63 9.01 4.21
C MET A 128 13.91 9.62 2.83
N SER A 129 12.89 10.14 2.15
CA SER A 129 13.06 10.67 0.80
C SER A 129 13.81 12.00 0.79
N GLN A 130 13.80 12.76 1.90
CA GLN A 130 14.49 14.06 2.09
C GLN A 130 14.49 14.98 0.85
N ASP A 131 13.41 14.98 0.06
CA ASP A 131 13.41 15.75 -1.19
C ASP A 131 13.36 17.27 -0.88
N GLU A 132 14.32 18.01 -1.45
CA GLU A 132 14.28 19.48 -1.55
C GLU A 132 13.15 19.95 -2.50
N GLU A 133 12.57 19.04 -3.29
CA GLU A 133 11.58 19.31 -4.33
C GLU A 133 10.15 18.89 -3.94
N GLY A 134 9.40 19.82 -3.34
CA GLY A 134 7.98 19.97 -3.67
C GLY A 134 6.98 20.10 -2.51
N THR A 135 6.16 21.14 -2.57
CA THR A 135 4.90 21.27 -1.80
C THR A 135 3.90 20.17 -2.13
N PHE A 136 4.06 19.47 -3.28
CA PHE A 136 3.14 18.48 -3.79
C PHE A 136 3.03 17.22 -2.90
N ALA A 137 4.13 16.70 -2.36
CA ALA A 137 4.08 15.56 -1.44
C ALA A 137 3.26 15.89 -0.18
N LYS A 138 3.38 17.14 0.33
CA LYS A 138 2.67 17.63 1.51
C LYS A 138 1.16 17.78 1.31
N GLU A 139 0.69 17.84 0.07
CA GLU A 139 -0.73 17.82 -0.26
C GLU A 139 -1.32 16.39 -0.32
N MET A 140 -0.46 15.37 -0.24
CA MET A 140 -0.84 13.96 -0.29
C MET A 140 -0.64 13.23 1.03
N MET A 141 0.36 13.63 1.82
CA MET A 141 0.58 13.16 3.19
C MET A 141 1.67 13.98 3.88
N ASN A 142 1.68 13.95 5.21
CA ASN A 142 2.75 14.49 6.04
C ASN A 142 3.68 13.40 6.57
N VAL A 143 3.12 12.22 6.84
CA VAL A 143 3.83 11.02 7.33
C VAL A 143 3.33 9.83 6.53
N HIS A 144 4.23 8.93 6.18
CA HIS A 144 3.87 7.70 5.52
C HIS A 144 4.79 6.56 5.95
N LEU A 145 4.36 5.84 6.99
CA LEU A 145 5.04 4.63 7.43
C LEU A 145 4.65 3.50 6.48
N GLU A 146 5.63 2.76 5.98
CA GLU A 146 5.37 1.62 5.09
C GLU A 146 6.39 0.49 5.33
N GLY A 147 5.97 -0.75 5.11
CA GLY A 147 6.90 -1.89 5.18
C GLY A 147 6.25 -3.23 4.84
N PRO A 148 7.07 -4.26 4.56
CA PRO A 148 6.58 -5.58 4.20
C PRO A 148 6.27 -6.44 5.43
N TYR A 149 5.29 -7.31 5.27
CA TYR A 149 4.75 -8.17 6.31
C TYR A 149 4.64 -9.60 5.79
N ARG A 150 4.77 -10.54 6.72
CA ARG A 150 4.31 -11.91 6.54
C ARG A 150 2.82 -11.96 6.89
N ILE A 151 2.05 -12.68 6.08
CA ILE A 151 0.62 -12.86 6.30
C ILE A 151 0.30 -14.33 6.50
N THR A 152 -0.42 -14.61 7.58
CA THR A 152 -0.96 -15.94 7.88
C THR A 152 -2.43 -15.85 8.27
N GLY A 153 -3.13 -16.98 8.19
CA GLY A 153 -4.50 -17.08 8.68
C GLY A 153 -5.37 -17.93 7.77
N SER A 154 -6.61 -17.49 7.54
CA SER A 154 -7.54 -18.23 6.70
C SER A 154 -8.53 -17.35 5.96
N VAL A 155 -8.98 -17.85 4.81
CA VAL A 155 -10.09 -17.32 4.02
C VAL A 155 -11.10 -18.44 3.86
N THR A 156 -12.36 -18.15 4.11
CA THR A 156 -13.47 -19.07 3.87
C THR A 156 -14.27 -18.59 2.67
N THR A 157 -14.42 -19.44 1.66
CA THR A 157 -15.23 -19.17 0.47
C THR A 157 -16.44 -20.09 0.42
N ARG A 158 -17.48 -19.68 -0.31
CA ARG A 158 -18.67 -20.51 -0.53
C ARG A 158 -18.32 -21.88 -1.15
N ASP A 159 -17.38 -21.91 -2.08
CA ASP A 159 -17.13 -23.07 -2.94
C ASP A 159 -16.00 -23.98 -2.43
N GLU A 160 -14.99 -23.42 -1.75
CA GLU A 160 -13.80 -24.17 -1.29
C GLU A 160 -13.80 -24.41 0.24
N GLY A 161 -14.71 -23.78 0.98
CA GLY A 161 -14.66 -23.81 2.44
C GLY A 161 -13.45 -23.05 2.97
N VAL A 162 -12.80 -23.56 4.02
CA VAL A 162 -11.67 -22.89 4.67
C VAL A 162 -10.36 -23.18 3.92
N VAL A 163 -9.69 -22.12 3.47
CA VAL A 163 -8.37 -22.15 2.85
C VAL A 163 -7.38 -21.47 3.80
N SER A 164 -6.30 -22.17 4.16
CA SER A 164 -5.24 -21.61 5.01
C SER A 164 -4.24 -20.80 4.20
N ILE A 165 -3.90 -19.62 4.70
CA ILE A 165 -2.84 -18.76 4.19
C ILE A 165 -1.61 -18.97 5.06
N ASN A 166 -0.54 -19.53 4.48
CA ASN A 166 0.68 -19.89 5.23
C ASN A 166 1.95 -19.25 4.68
N ASN A 167 1.94 -18.83 3.41
CA ASN A 167 3.08 -18.24 2.72
C ASN A 167 2.73 -16.84 2.16
N GLY A 168 1.79 -16.16 2.81
CA GLY A 168 1.36 -14.82 2.44
C GLY A 168 2.47 -13.79 2.67
N SER A 169 2.63 -12.90 1.71
CA SER A 169 3.47 -11.71 1.84
C SER A 169 2.73 -10.48 1.30
N GLY A 170 3.07 -9.31 1.81
CA GLY A 170 2.39 -8.08 1.41
C GLY A 170 2.95 -6.88 2.15
N TYR A 171 2.24 -5.76 2.03
CA TYR A 171 2.65 -4.48 2.61
C TYR A 171 1.59 -3.97 3.58
N ARG A 172 2.04 -3.21 4.57
CA ARG A 172 1.18 -2.27 5.27
C ARG A 172 1.64 -0.86 4.99
N ASP A 173 0.67 0.05 4.96
CA ASP A 173 0.90 1.48 5.05
C ASP A 173 0.13 2.08 6.23
N LEU A 174 0.66 3.19 6.72
CA LEU A 174 0.00 4.07 7.66
C LEU A 174 0.34 5.51 7.31
N SER A 175 -0.67 6.30 6.99
CA SER A 175 -0.48 7.67 6.54
C SER A 175 -1.33 8.66 7.34
N TYR A 176 -0.75 9.84 7.61
CA TYR A 176 -1.48 11.01 8.09
C TYR A 176 -1.17 12.19 7.20
N GLY A 177 -2.19 12.96 6.86
CA GLY A 177 -2.04 14.23 6.16
C GLY A 177 -3.19 14.53 5.21
N PRO A 178 -3.10 15.64 4.46
CA PRO A 178 -4.04 15.94 3.41
C PRO A 178 -4.04 14.82 2.37
N ARG A 179 -5.19 14.42 1.83
CA ARG A 179 -5.27 13.45 0.72
C ARG A 179 -5.98 14.07 -0.47
N ASN A 180 -5.29 15.00 -1.13
CA ASN A 180 -5.85 15.81 -2.22
C ASN A 180 -5.67 15.13 -3.59
N TRP A 181 -6.61 14.29 -3.99
CA TRP A 181 -6.58 13.66 -5.31
C TRP A 181 -6.82 14.64 -6.47
N ASP A 182 -7.35 15.84 -6.21
CA ASP A 182 -7.68 16.83 -7.25
C ASP A 182 -6.45 17.46 -7.91
N ILE A 183 -5.30 17.40 -7.25
CA ILE A 183 -4.04 17.93 -7.77
C ILE A 183 -3.21 16.88 -8.50
N MET A 184 -3.59 15.60 -8.41
CA MET A 184 -2.90 14.47 -9.03
C MET A 184 -3.28 14.38 -10.51
N HIS A 185 -2.28 14.39 -11.40
CA HIS A 185 -2.48 14.04 -12.79
C HIS A 185 -2.39 12.54 -12.99
N THR A 186 -1.28 11.95 -12.53
CA THR A 186 -1.02 10.51 -12.51
C THR A 186 0.07 10.18 -11.49
N TYR A 187 0.14 8.92 -11.08
CA TYR A 187 1.28 8.39 -10.34
C TYR A 187 1.51 6.93 -10.70
N ARG A 188 2.66 6.42 -10.29
CA ARG A 188 3.02 5.00 -10.33
C ARG A 188 3.78 4.63 -9.07
N LEU A 189 3.57 3.41 -8.63
CA LEU A 189 4.15 2.85 -7.42
C LEU A 189 4.60 1.42 -7.68
N ALA A 190 5.72 1.05 -7.05
CA ALA A 190 6.18 -0.33 -6.95
C ALA A 190 6.63 -0.61 -5.51
N TRP A 191 5.94 -1.55 -4.85
CA TRP A 191 6.22 -2.04 -3.51
C TRP A 191 6.51 -3.56 -3.50
N PRO A 192 7.58 -4.02 -4.15
CA PRO A 192 7.95 -5.43 -4.11
C PRO A 192 8.59 -5.82 -2.78
N TYR A 193 8.27 -7.01 -2.29
CA TYR A 193 9.06 -7.73 -1.31
C TYR A 193 9.60 -9.02 -1.93
N PHE A 194 10.90 -9.29 -1.74
CA PHE A 194 11.62 -10.46 -2.25
C PHE A 194 12.05 -11.34 -1.07
N PRO A 195 11.21 -12.30 -0.62
CA PRO A 195 11.50 -13.11 0.57
C PRO A 195 12.84 -13.85 0.48
N GLY A 196 13.21 -14.35 -0.71
CA GLY A 196 14.43 -15.12 -0.92
C GLY A 196 15.74 -14.35 -0.69
N LYS A 197 15.71 -13.01 -0.73
CA LYS A 197 16.86 -12.15 -0.40
C LYS A 197 16.59 -11.22 0.78
N ASN A 198 15.37 -11.24 1.32
CA ASN A 198 14.89 -10.32 2.35
C ASN A 198 15.02 -8.84 1.93
N ILE A 199 14.73 -8.53 0.67
CA ILE A 199 14.86 -7.18 0.11
C ILE A 199 13.48 -6.62 -0.18
N THR A 200 13.29 -5.31 0.03
CA THR A 200 12.04 -4.63 -0.26
C THR A 200 12.31 -3.24 -0.84
N PHE A 201 11.40 -2.73 -1.66
CA PHE A 201 11.44 -1.36 -2.16
C PHE A 201 10.10 -0.68 -1.89
N ALA A 202 10.11 0.59 -1.53
CA ALA A 202 8.90 1.41 -1.50
C ALA A 202 9.16 2.67 -2.33
N THR A 203 8.68 2.65 -3.57
CA THR A 203 9.00 3.68 -4.56
C THR A 203 7.75 4.18 -5.28
N VAL A 204 7.53 5.49 -5.25
CA VAL A 204 6.36 6.19 -5.83
C VAL A 204 6.85 7.39 -6.64
N HIS A 205 6.33 7.56 -7.85
CA HIS A 205 6.52 8.77 -8.64
C HIS A 205 5.17 9.35 -9.03
N GLY A 206 4.78 10.43 -8.36
CA GLY A 206 3.57 11.21 -8.65
C GLY A 206 3.87 12.42 -9.53
N GLN A 207 2.89 12.82 -10.34
CA GLN A 207 2.91 14.02 -11.17
C GLN A 207 1.65 14.84 -10.93
N SER A 208 1.82 16.12 -10.64
CA SER A 208 0.72 17.05 -10.44
C SER A 208 0.11 17.54 -11.76
N ILE A 209 -1.08 18.13 -11.69
CA ILE A 209 -1.72 18.80 -12.83
C ILE A 209 -0.94 20.02 -13.34
N HIS A 210 0.06 20.49 -12.59
CA HIS A 210 0.96 21.59 -12.97
C HIS A 210 2.31 21.09 -13.47
N GLY A 211 2.48 19.78 -13.64
CA GLY A 211 3.71 19.16 -14.16
C GLY A 211 4.83 18.97 -13.13
N GLN A 212 4.56 19.24 -11.84
CA GLN A 212 5.53 19.00 -10.77
C GLN A 212 5.59 17.50 -10.46
N SER A 213 6.79 16.98 -10.18
CA SER A 213 6.94 15.61 -9.68
C SER A 213 7.07 15.60 -8.16
N ALA A 214 6.61 14.53 -7.51
CA ALA A 214 7.07 14.13 -6.19
C ALA A 214 7.45 12.67 -6.19
N TYR A 215 8.43 12.36 -5.34
CA TYR A 215 8.93 11.01 -5.17
C TYR A 215 8.81 10.60 -3.71
N LEU A 216 8.45 9.34 -3.49
CA LEU A 216 8.67 8.66 -2.22
C LEU A 216 9.56 7.47 -2.54
N LYS A 217 10.68 7.34 -1.83
CA LYS A 217 11.72 6.41 -2.24
C LYS A 217 12.53 5.92 -1.03
N MET A 218 12.34 4.66 -0.70
CA MET A 218 13.14 3.97 0.30
C MET A 218 13.24 2.49 -0.07
N MET A 219 14.17 1.80 0.57
CA MET A 219 14.31 0.35 0.44
C MET A 219 14.84 -0.26 1.73
N HIS A 220 14.69 -1.58 1.86
CA HIS A 220 15.41 -2.38 2.83
C HIS A 220 16.25 -3.41 2.09
N ASP A 221 17.56 -3.46 2.36
CA ASP A 221 18.50 -4.33 1.62
C ASP A 221 18.68 -5.73 2.24
N GLY A 222 17.88 -6.04 3.24
CA GLY A 222 17.96 -7.26 4.04
C GLY A 222 18.73 -7.08 5.35
N SER A 223 19.42 -5.94 5.52
CA SER A 223 20.11 -5.58 6.76
C SER A 223 19.57 -4.30 7.39
N GLU A 224 19.28 -3.27 6.59
CA GLU A 224 18.82 -1.99 7.11
C GLU A 224 17.93 -1.24 6.10
N TRP A 225 17.18 -0.26 6.62
CA TRP A 225 16.45 0.71 5.83
C TRP A 225 17.39 1.74 5.24
N LEU A 226 17.22 2.05 3.96
CA LEU A 226 18.09 2.92 3.18
C LEU A 226 17.25 3.88 2.33
N GLY A 227 17.76 5.10 2.18
CA GLY A 227 17.24 6.04 1.20
C GLY A 227 17.54 5.57 -0.22
N VAL A 228 16.75 6.06 -1.16
CA VAL A 228 16.97 5.84 -2.59
C VAL A 228 17.39 7.17 -3.22
N LYS A 229 18.54 7.19 -3.90
CA LYS A 229 19.03 8.39 -4.59
C LYS A 229 18.27 8.67 -5.86
N SER A 230 18.02 7.63 -6.66
CA SER A 230 17.33 7.76 -7.94
C SER A 230 16.56 6.50 -8.31
N MET A 231 15.54 6.68 -9.13
CA MET A 231 14.80 5.61 -9.76
C MET A 231 14.52 5.94 -11.22
N THR A 232 14.50 4.92 -12.07
CA THR A 232 14.15 5.02 -13.49
C THR A 232 13.00 4.06 -13.77
N PRO A 233 11.74 4.49 -13.58
CA PRO A 233 10.58 3.64 -13.84
C PRO A 233 10.30 3.55 -15.35
N LYS A 234 10.16 2.33 -15.87
CA LYS A 234 9.58 2.05 -17.20
C LYS A 234 8.38 1.13 -17.04
N ASN A 235 7.22 1.57 -17.51
CA ASN A 235 5.97 0.82 -17.40
C ASN A 235 5.40 0.57 -18.79
N GLU A 236 4.89 -0.63 -19.02
CA GLU A 236 3.97 -0.89 -20.12
C GLU A 236 2.55 -0.91 -19.55
N TYR A 237 1.63 -0.17 -20.15
CA TYR A 237 0.23 -0.16 -19.75
C TYR A 237 -0.59 -1.14 -20.59
N TYR A 238 -1.75 -1.53 -20.07
CA TYR A 238 -2.78 -2.20 -20.88
C TYR A 238 -3.31 -1.27 -21.99
N ASP A 239 -3.96 -1.84 -23.01
CA ASP A 239 -4.51 -1.09 -24.16
C ASP A 239 -5.52 -0.01 -23.74
N ASP A 240 -6.21 -0.21 -22.61
CA ASP A 240 -7.12 0.77 -22.02
C ASP A 240 -6.43 1.96 -21.34
N ASN A 241 -5.11 1.87 -21.19
CA ASN A 241 -4.19 2.79 -20.53
C ASN A 241 -4.62 3.14 -19.09
N LYS A 242 -5.28 2.20 -18.40
CA LYS A 242 -5.80 2.38 -17.03
C LYS A 242 -5.07 1.54 -15.99
N GLY A 243 -4.22 0.60 -16.38
CA GLY A 243 -3.42 -0.20 -15.44
C GLY A 243 -2.06 -0.56 -16.01
N ILE A 244 -1.11 -0.84 -15.12
CA ILE A 244 0.24 -1.29 -15.50
C ILE A 244 0.17 -2.77 -15.84
N LYS A 245 0.57 -3.14 -17.06
CA LYS A 245 0.68 -4.52 -17.51
C LYS A 245 2.00 -5.14 -17.05
N SER A 246 3.08 -4.39 -17.19
CA SER A 246 4.42 -4.80 -16.79
C SER A 246 5.26 -3.60 -16.33
N MET A 247 6.29 -3.88 -15.54
CA MET A 247 7.27 -2.88 -15.07
C MET A 247 8.68 -3.34 -15.38
N HIS A 248 9.57 -2.38 -15.59
CA HIS A 248 11.02 -2.53 -15.59
C HIS A 248 11.65 -1.31 -14.92
N TRP A 249 12.05 -1.46 -13.66
CA TRP A 249 12.52 -0.36 -12.83
C TRP A 249 13.98 -0.59 -12.46
N LYS A 250 14.76 0.50 -12.47
CA LYS A 250 16.11 0.56 -11.91
C LYS A 250 16.13 1.54 -10.76
N VAL A 251 16.79 1.18 -9.68
CA VAL A 251 16.87 1.96 -8.43
C VAL A 251 18.33 2.06 -8.01
N VAL A 252 18.78 3.24 -7.59
CA VAL A 252 20.10 3.45 -6.99
C VAL A 252 19.90 3.85 -5.54
N ASP A 253 20.45 3.06 -4.62
CA ASP A 253 20.34 3.34 -3.18
C ASP A 253 21.33 4.42 -2.70
N GLU A 254 21.19 4.85 -1.45
CA GLU A 254 22.08 5.85 -0.86
C GLU A 254 23.55 5.42 -0.79
N LYS A 255 23.83 4.12 -0.81
CA LYS A 255 25.19 3.57 -0.86
C LYS A 255 25.75 3.52 -2.29
N GLY A 256 24.94 3.86 -3.29
CA GLY A 256 25.32 3.88 -4.71
C GLY A 256 25.24 2.51 -5.38
N ARG A 257 24.58 1.52 -4.77
CA ARG A 257 24.33 0.22 -5.40
C ARG A 257 23.14 0.33 -6.35
N GLU A 258 23.23 -0.35 -7.49
CA GLU A 258 22.16 -0.42 -8.47
C GLU A 258 21.34 -1.70 -8.28
N TRP A 259 20.03 -1.53 -8.35
CA TRP A 259 19.05 -2.60 -8.24
C TRP A 259 18.12 -2.56 -9.45
N GLU A 260 17.80 -3.72 -9.99
CA GLU A 260 16.96 -3.83 -11.18
C GLU A 260 15.92 -4.92 -10.99
N PHE A 261 14.65 -4.57 -11.20
CA PHE A 261 13.56 -5.53 -11.14
C PHE A 261 12.55 -5.32 -12.26
N THR A 262 11.89 -6.42 -12.61
CA THR A 262 10.74 -6.43 -13.52
C THR A 262 9.49 -6.87 -12.77
N ALA A 263 8.32 -6.57 -13.32
CA ALA A 263 7.05 -7.02 -12.76
C ALA A 263 6.04 -7.39 -13.83
N LYS A 264 5.14 -8.31 -13.50
CA LYS A 264 3.95 -8.65 -14.29
C LYS A 264 2.72 -8.59 -13.41
N ASN A 265 1.63 -8.08 -13.97
CA ASN A 265 0.38 -7.98 -13.25
C ASN A 265 -0.27 -9.35 -12.99
N ILE A 266 -0.71 -9.58 -11.75
CA ILE A 266 -1.52 -10.73 -11.34
C ILE A 266 -3.00 -10.32 -11.28
N PHE A 267 -3.29 -9.20 -10.63
CA PHE A 267 -4.64 -8.70 -10.41
C PHE A 267 -4.66 -7.18 -10.48
N ARG A 268 -5.75 -6.59 -11.00
CA ARG A 268 -5.97 -5.14 -11.00
C ARG A 268 -7.40 -4.81 -10.62
N TRP A 269 -7.57 -3.76 -9.83
CA TRP A 269 -8.87 -3.28 -9.41
C TRP A 269 -8.93 -1.75 -9.44
N PHE A 270 -10.07 -1.21 -9.85
CA PHE A 270 -10.27 0.23 -9.98
C PHE A 270 -10.97 0.77 -8.74
N ILE A 271 -10.36 1.75 -8.09
CA ILE A 271 -10.93 2.49 -6.96
C ILE A 271 -11.31 3.88 -7.47
N PRO A 272 -12.61 4.11 -7.79
CA PRO A 272 -13.06 5.41 -8.20
C PRO A 272 -13.01 6.38 -7.02
N LEU A 273 -12.44 7.55 -7.29
CA LEU A 273 -12.54 8.76 -6.49
C LEU A 273 -13.26 9.82 -7.34
N ASP A 274 -13.69 10.93 -6.76
CA ASP A 274 -14.58 11.88 -7.44
C ASP A 274 -13.99 12.41 -8.77
N THR A 275 -12.71 12.78 -8.79
CA THR A 275 -12.03 13.34 -9.97
C THR A 275 -10.85 12.49 -10.45
N PHE A 276 -10.64 11.34 -9.83
CA PHE A 276 -9.46 10.52 -10.01
C PHE A 276 -9.82 9.04 -9.88
N CYS A 277 -9.03 8.15 -10.45
CA CYS A 277 -9.18 6.73 -10.22
C CYS A 277 -7.82 6.13 -9.90
N MET A 278 -7.74 5.44 -8.76
CA MET A 278 -6.60 4.59 -8.47
C MET A 278 -6.83 3.23 -9.12
N THR A 279 -5.74 2.63 -9.56
CA THR A 279 -5.72 1.26 -10.06
C THR A 279 -4.75 0.49 -9.19
N GLU A 280 -5.33 -0.20 -8.23
CA GLU A 280 -4.66 -1.04 -7.24
C GLU A 280 -4.34 -2.38 -7.87
N GLN A 281 -3.09 -2.82 -7.78
CA GLN A 281 -2.63 -4.02 -8.44
C GLN A 281 -1.74 -4.87 -7.55
N ILE A 282 -1.93 -6.18 -7.62
CA ILE A 282 -0.93 -7.13 -7.13
C ILE A 282 -0.10 -7.59 -8.32
N MET A 283 1.22 -7.60 -8.13
CA MET A 283 2.20 -7.91 -9.15
C MET A 283 3.14 -9.02 -8.67
N GLU A 284 3.57 -9.86 -9.60
CA GLU A 284 4.74 -10.72 -9.43
C GLU A 284 5.97 -9.94 -9.89
N TYR A 285 7.01 -9.91 -9.06
CA TYR A 285 8.27 -9.23 -9.33
C TYR A 285 9.41 -10.21 -9.51
N GLN A 286 10.42 -9.81 -10.28
CA GLN A 286 11.68 -10.53 -10.44
C GLN A 286 12.84 -9.55 -10.24
N LEU A 287 13.61 -9.73 -9.17
CA LEU A 287 14.85 -8.99 -8.89
C LEU A 287 16.01 -9.69 -9.58
N VAL A 288 16.82 -8.95 -10.34
CA VAL A 288 18.02 -9.47 -11.01
C VAL A 288 19.23 -9.28 -10.09
N GLY A 289 19.88 -10.38 -9.73
CA GLY A 289 21.14 -10.37 -8.97
C GLY A 289 22.37 -10.18 -9.86
N GLU A 290 23.53 -9.96 -9.23
CA GLU A 290 24.81 -9.68 -9.92
C GLU A 290 25.23 -10.76 -10.94
N ASN A 291 24.88 -12.03 -10.67
CA ASN A 291 25.21 -13.16 -11.54
C ASN A 291 24.10 -13.49 -12.56
N GLY A 292 23.07 -12.64 -12.68
CA GLY A 292 21.89 -12.90 -13.51
C GLY A 292 20.87 -13.85 -12.89
N GLU A 293 21.08 -14.31 -11.65
CA GLU A 293 20.06 -15.06 -10.89
C GLU A 293 18.85 -14.15 -10.63
N THR A 294 17.64 -14.68 -10.82
CA THR A 294 16.40 -13.96 -10.50
C THR A 294 15.81 -14.41 -9.18
N THR A 295 15.42 -13.46 -8.33
CA THR A 295 14.64 -13.72 -7.12
C THR A 295 13.21 -13.27 -7.34
N VAL A 296 12.25 -14.18 -7.13
CA VAL A 296 10.83 -13.87 -7.21
C VAL A 296 10.36 -13.16 -5.94
N GLY A 297 9.53 -12.15 -6.13
CA GLY A 297 8.87 -11.42 -5.06
C GLY A 297 7.44 -11.08 -5.45
N TYR A 298 6.67 -10.60 -4.48
CA TYR A 298 5.28 -10.18 -4.68
C TYR A 298 5.06 -8.86 -3.96
N GLY A 299 4.05 -8.11 -4.42
CA GLY A 299 3.74 -6.84 -3.80
C GLY A 299 2.78 -6.00 -4.62
N LEU A 300 2.69 -4.72 -4.26
CA LEU A 300 1.79 -3.79 -4.92
C LEU A 300 2.46 -3.12 -6.11
N GLY A 301 1.75 -3.12 -7.22
CA GLY A 301 1.88 -2.10 -8.24
C GLY A 301 0.66 -1.19 -8.15
N GLU A 302 0.86 0.10 -8.33
CA GLU A 302 -0.27 1.01 -8.37
C GLU A 302 -0.03 2.05 -9.46
N CYS A 303 -1.11 2.48 -10.09
CA CYS A 303 -1.12 3.72 -10.86
C CYS A 303 -2.45 4.43 -10.70
N GLY A 304 -2.54 5.65 -11.21
CA GLY A 304 -3.80 6.34 -11.21
C GLY A 304 -3.91 7.39 -12.29
N TYR A 305 -5.15 7.66 -12.70
CA TYR A 305 -5.48 8.62 -13.74
C TYR A 305 -6.56 9.60 -13.30
N ARG A 306 -6.44 10.82 -13.78
CA ARG A 306 -7.42 11.89 -13.60
C ARG A 306 -8.59 11.81 -14.59
N PHE A 307 -9.77 12.28 -14.16
CA PHE A 307 -10.93 12.50 -15.01
C PHE A 307 -11.04 13.97 -15.52
N PRO A 308 -11.58 14.21 -16.73
CA PRO A 308 -11.89 13.20 -17.76
C PRO A 308 -10.60 12.52 -18.23
N PHE A 309 -10.71 11.22 -18.56
CA PHE A 309 -9.55 10.39 -18.86
C PHE A 309 -8.78 10.92 -20.08
N LYS A 310 -7.47 11.09 -19.92
CA LYS A 310 -6.54 11.51 -20.99
C LYS A 310 -5.39 10.50 -21.23
N GLY A 311 -5.42 9.34 -20.57
CA GLY A 311 -4.32 8.36 -20.56
C GLY A 311 -3.45 8.43 -19.29
N ASN A 312 -2.81 7.32 -18.94
CA ASN A 312 -1.76 7.21 -17.89
C ASN A 312 -0.34 7.48 -18.44
N GLY A 313 -0.24 7.98 -19.66
CA GLY A 313 1.03 8.36 -20.29
C GLY A 313 0.94 9.81 -20.74
N GLY A 314 1.78 10.66 -20.16
CA GLY A 314 2.24 11.87 -20.86
C GLY A 314 3.05 11.50 -22.09
#